data_AF-A0A7C3IHU3-F1
#
_entry.id   AF-A0A7C3IHU3-F1
#
_cell.length_a   1.000
_cell.length_b   1.000
_cell.length_c   1.000
_cell.angle_alpha   90.00
_cell.angle_beta   90.00
_cell.angle_gamma   90.00
#
_symmetry.space_group_name_H-M   'P 1'
#
loop_
_entity.id
_entity.type
_entity.pdbx_description
1 polymer ?
#
loop_
_entity_poly.entity_id
_entity_poly.type
_entity_poly.pdbx_seq_one_letter_code
_entity_poly.pdbx_strand_id
1 'polypeptide(L)'
;MKRAAFVVVLFVGTLVLFSCSAATDIDQDTEKPEWKLLGSTNGALTGEALSLTVDTAGYPLIAFADGPQGGLAAVNRYDGVLWSYVGNNITEGQVSEISIAMNPSTNNPIIAYHDPSSPYGVTVKVFNGTNWTLMGSQNFSGGQAQFIQIIMRTDGKPIVAYKDATASTKITVQQWSGTAW
;
A
#
# COMPACT_ATOMS: atom_id res chain seq x y z
N MET A 1 39.83 -31.18 4.24
CA MET A 1 39.91 -32.65 4.13
C MET A 1 40.36 -33.00 2.72
N LYS A 2 41.57 -33.54 2.54
CA LYS A 2 42.06 -33.99 1.22
C LYS A 2 41.22 -35.19 0.77
N ARG A 3 40.62 -35.16 -0.41
CA ARG A 3 39.99 -36.32 -1.04
C ARG A 3 40.70 -36.63 -2.35
N ALA A 4 41.11 -37.89 -2.48
CA ALA A 4 41.87 -38.42 -3.61
C ALA A 4 40.95 -38.59 -4.84
N ALA A 5 41.46 -38.21 -6.02
CA ALA A 5 40.86 -38.55 -7.29
C ALA A 5 41.41 -39.92 -7.74
N PHE A 6 40.52 -40.87 -8.04
CA PHE A 6 40.91 -42.13 -8.68
C PHE A 6 41.01 -41.91 -10.18
N VAL A 7 42.21 -42.06 -10.72
CA VAL A 7 42.47 -42.07 -12.16
C VAL A 7 42.57 -43.54 -12.59
N VAL A 8 41.59 -44.02 -13.35
CA VAL A 8 41.72 -45.31 -14.04
C VAL A 8 42.29 -45.02 -15.42
N VAL A 9 43.54 -45.44 -15.65
CA VAL A 9 44.21 -45.31 -16.94
C VAL A 9 44.18 -46.66 -17.65
N LEU A 10 43.42 -46.78 -18.73
CA LEU A 10 43.61 -47.84 -19.72
C LEU A 10 44.36 -47.27 -20.91
N PHE A 11 45.50 -47.88 -21.25
CA PHE A 11 46.30 -47.52 -22.43
C PHE A 11 45.98 -48.46 -23.59
N VAL A 12 45.35 -47.93 -24.65
CA VAL A 12 45.60 -48.38 -26.03
C VAL A 12 45.45 -47.17 -26.96
N GLY A 13 46.55 -46.80 -27.63
CA GLY A 13 46.59 -46.18 -28.96
C GLY A 13 45.77 -44.93 -29.29
N THR A 14 46.49 -43.83 -29.55
CA THR A 14 46.11 -42.70 -30.43
C THR A 14 45.11 -41.68 -29.87
N LEU A 15 45.65 -40.51 -29.49
CA LEU A 15 45.02 -39.19 -29.37
C LEU A 15 43.62 -39.15 -28.72
N VAL A 16 43.58 -39.02 -27.39
CA VAL A 16 42.37 -38.59 -26.69
C VAL A 16 42.25 -37.06 -26.83
N LEU A 17 41.30 -36.59 -27.64
CA LEU A 17 40.81 -35.23 -27.55
C LEU A 17 40.06 -35.09 -26.22
N PHE A 18 40.65 -34.38 -25.26
CA PHE A 18 39.88 -33.88 -24.13
C PHE A 18 38.97 -32.76 -24.66
N SER A 19 37.72 -33.10 -24.97
CA SER A 19 36.68 -32.08 -24.91
C SER A 19 36.46 -31.77 -23.44
N CYS A 20 37.07 -30.68 -22.98
CA CYS A 20 36.59 -30.02 -21.79
C CYS A 20 35.24 -29.42 -22.17
N SER A 21 34.16 -30.17 -21.96
CA SER A 21 32.92 -29.49 -21.62
C SER A 21 33.29 -28.69 -20.39
N ALA A 22 33.29 -27.36 -20.49
CA ALA A 22 33.08 -26.58 -19.30
C ALA A 22 31.93 -27.27 -18.59
N ALA A 23 32.12 -27.65 -17.32
CA ALA A 23 30.97 -27.87 -16.47
C ALA A 23 30.10 -26.66 -16.74
N THR A 24 28.92 -26.86 -17.33
CA THR A 24 27.91 -25.81 -17.30
C THR A 24 27.82 -25.50 -15.84
N ASP A 25 28.36 -24.34 -15.47
CA ASP A 25 28.16 -23.77 -14.17
C ASP A 25 26.64 -23.84 -14.04
N ILE A 26 26.14 -24.77 -13.25
CA ILE A 26 24.76 -24.70 -12.79
C ILE A 26 24.82 -23.60 -11.77
N ASP A 27 25.06 -22.38 -12.26
CA ASP A 27 24.60 -21.17 -11.64
C ASP A 27 23.10 -21.42 -11.64
N GLN A 28 22.63 -21.89 -10.48
CA GLN A 28 21.23 -21.81 -10.14
C GLN A 28 20.95 -20.33 -10.30
N ASP A 29 20.40 -19.95 -11.46
CA ASP A 29 19.81 -18.64 -11.69
C ASP A 29 18.68 -18.54 -10.68
N THR A 30 19.10 -18.16 -9.48
CA THR A 30 18.29 -18.06 -8.30
C THR A 30 17.53 -16.78 -8.60
N GLU A 31 16.28 -16.90 -9.07
CA GLU A 31 15.49 -15.75 -9.52
C GLU A 31 15.68 -14.60 -8.52
N LYS A 32 16.48 -13.62 -8.93
CA LYS A 32 16.85 -12.51 -8.08
C LYS A 32 15.57 -11.72 -7.81
N PRO A 33 15.31 -11.27 -6.57
CA PRO A 33 14.13 -10.47 -6.30
C PRO A 33 14.10 -9.24 -7.22
N GLU A 34 13.01 -9.11 -7.97
CA GLU A 34 12.78 -8.01 -8.90
C GLU A 34 11.47 -7.27 -8.58
N TRP A 35 11.45 -5.98 -8.89
CA TRP A 35 10.23 -5.18 -8.77
C TRP A 35 9.27 -5.57 -9.88
N LYS A 36 8.13 -6.14 -9.50
CA LYS A 36 7.05 -6.47 -10.42
C LYS A 36 6.00 -5.36 -10.44
N LEU A 37 5.69 -4.85 -11.63
CA LEU A 37 4.56 -3.96 -11.84
C LEU A 37 3.24 -4.69 -11.51
N LEU A 38 2.41 -4.09 -10.66
CA LEU A 38 1.07 -4.59 -10.36
C LEU A 38 0.03 -3.85 -11.21
N GLY A 39 -0.58 -4.54 -12.16
CA GLY A 39 -1.48 -3.96 -13.16
C GLY A 39 -0.82 -3.81 -14.54
N SER A 40 -1.38 -2.95 -15.41
CA SER A 40 -0.94 -2.81 -16.81
C SER A 40 0.09 -1.68 -17.01
N THR A 41 0.87 -1.80 -18.08
CA THR A 41 1.97 -0.89 -18.46
C THR A 41 1.53 0.51 -18.90
N ASN A 42 0.23 0.75 -19.07
CA ASN A 42 -0.33 2.03 -19.53
C ASN A 42 -0.95 2.87 -18.40
N GLY A 43 -0.60 2.57 -17.15
CA GLY A 43 -1.02 3.32 -15.97
C GLY A 43 -2.35 2.81 -15.41
N ALA A 44 -2.27 2.10 -14.29
CA ALA A 44 -3.47 1.58 -13.65
C ALA A 44 -4.25 2.65 -12.88
N LEU A 45 -3.62 3.78 -12.53
CA LEU A 45 -4.18 4.87 -11.74
C LEU A 45 -3.47 6.18 -12.10
N THR A 46 -4.18 7.30 -12.11
CA THR A 46 -3.60 8.65 -12.31
C THR A 46 -4.06 9.54 -11.18
N GLY A 47 -3.12 10.17 -10.47
CA GLY A 47 -3.45 11.01 -9.33
C GLY A 47 -2.25 11.37 -8.46
N GLU A 48 -2.54 11.98 -7.31
CA GLU A 48 -1.54 12.49 -6.36
C GLU A 48 -1.90 12.09 -4.91
N ALA A 49 -1.10 12.58 -3.95
CA ALA A 49 -1.37 12.43 -2.51
C ALA A 49 -1.67 10.98 -2.07
N LEU A 50 -0.91 10.01 -2.58
CA LEU A 50 -1.23 8.60 -2.38
C LEU A 50 -0.86 8.06 -0.99
N SER A 51 -1.60 7.03 -0.55
CA SER A 51 -1.28 6.19 0.60
C SER A 51 -1.62 4.73 0.28
N LEU A 52 -0.78 3.80 0.70
CA LEU A 52 -0.91 2.37 0.41
C LEU A 52 -1.14 1.56 1.69
N THR A 53 -1.95 0.51 1.58
CA THR A 53 -2.12 -0.51 2.61
C THR A 53 -2.33 -1.88 1.96
N VAL A 54 -2.47 -2.94 2.75
CA VAL A 54 -2.74 -4.30 2.28
C VAL A 54 -3.92 -4.88 3.03
N ASP A 55 -4.81 -5.58 2.30
CA ASP A 55 -5.91 -6.32 2.91
C ASP A 55 -5.43 -7.61 3.61
N THR A 56 -6.35 -8.30 4.28
CA THR A 56 -6.03 -9.55 5.00
C THR A 56 -5.63 -10.71 4.10
N ALA A 57 -5.88 -10.62 2.79
CA ALA A 57 -5.42 -11.59 1.79
C ALA A 57 -4.09 -11.17 1.12
N GLY A 58 -3.49 -10.05 1.55
CA GLY A 58 -2.22 -9.54 1.06
C GLY A 58 -2.32 -8.71 -0.23
N TYR A 59 -3.52 -8.40 -0.70
CA TYR A 59 -3.71 -7.56 -1.87
C TYR A 59 -3.63 -6.08 -1.51
N PRO A 60 -2.90 -5.26 -2.30
CA PRO A 60 -2.73 -3.86 -2.00
C PRO A 60 -3.99 -3.04 -2.28
N LEU A 61 -4.22 -2.03 -1.43
CA LEU A 61 -5.16 -0.95 -1.63
C LEU A 61 -4.43 0.38 -1.61
N ILE A 62 -4.83 1.29 -2.50
CA ILE A 62 -4.26 2.63 -2.59
C ILE A 62 -5.38 3.66 -2.49
N ALA A 63 -5.22 4.62 -1.58
CA ALA A 63 -6.03 5.83 -1.51
C ALA A 63 -5.26 6.98 -2.16
N PHE A 64 -5.91 7.82 -2.95
CA PHE A 64 -5.25 8.90 -3.69
C PHE A 64 -6.25 9.99 -4.12
N ALA A 65 -5.73 11.16 -4.50
CA ALA A 65 -6.48 12.20 -5.18
C ALA A 65 -6.59 11.83 -6.67
N ASP A 66 -7.78 11.45 -7.13
CA ASP A 66 -8.02 10.90 -8.46
C ASP A 66 -8.10 11.99 -9.52
N GLY A 67 -7.04 12.11 -10.34
CA GLY A 67 -6.91 13.14 -11.36
C GLY A 67 -8.06 13.14 -12.38
N PRO A 68 -8.39 11.99 -13.00
CA PRO A 68 -9.58 11.83 -13.84
C PRO A 68 -10.90 12.26 -13.18
N GLN A 69 -11.04 12.15 -11.86
CA GLN A 69 -12.21 12.61 -11.10
C GLN A 69 -12.06 14.04 -10.55
N GLY A 70 -11.14 14.85 -11.08
CA GLY A 70 -10.95 16.23 -10.64
C GLY A 70 -10.28 16.38 -9.27
N GLY A 71 -9.54 15.35 -8.83
CA GLY A 71 -8.81 15.33 -7.55
C GLY A 71 -9.65 14.90 -6.35
N LEU A 72 -10.86 14.36 -6.57
CA LEU A 72 -11.64 13.73 -5.50
C LEU A 72 -10.90 12.53 -4.92
N ALA A 73 -11.16 12.20 -3.65
CA ALA A 73 -10.57 11.01 -3.05
C ALA A 73 -11.11 9.74 -3.73
N ALA A 74 -10.22 8.82 -4.05
CA ALA A 74 -10.53 7.47 -4.50
C ALA A 74 -9.75 6.44 -3.70
N VAL A 75 -10.28 5.22 -3.65
CA VAL A 75 -9.57 4.04 -3.18
C VAL A 75 -9.69 2.95 -4.22
N ASN A 76 -8.56 2.39 -4.66
CA ASN A 76 -8.55 1.23 -5.55
C ASN A 76 -7.90 0.04 -4.87
N ARG A 77 -8.40 -1.17 -5.18
CA ARG A 77 -7.85 -2.44 -4.74
C ARG A 77 -7.34 -3.23 -5.94
N TYR A 78 -6.17 -3.83 -5.79
CA TYR A 78 -5.65 -4.79 -6.76
C TYR A 78 -6.21 -6.19 -6.47
N ASP A 79 -6.66 -6.93 -7.47
CA ASP A 79 -7.20 -8.29 -7.27
C ASP A 79 -6.25 -9.41 -7.69
N GLY A 80 -5.01 -9.06 -8.06
CA GLY A 80 -4.05 -10.00 -8.65
C GLY A 80 -3.89 -9.82 -10.16
N VAL A 81 -4.85 -9.16 -10.82
CA VAL A 81 -4.86 -8.89 -12.26
C VAL A 81 -5.03 -7.40 -12.55
N LEU A 82 -6.05 -6.76 -11.99
CA LEU A 82 -6.44 -5.38 -12.27
C LEU A 82 -6.69 -4.59 -10.99
N TRP A 83 -6.67 -3.26 -11.13
CA TRP A 83 -7.11 -2.33 -10.09
C TRP A 83 -8.58 -1.96 -10.33
N SER A 84 -9.38 -1.94 -9.25
CA SER A 84 -10.78 -1.52 -9.30
C SER A 84 -11.12 -0.62 -8.11
N TYR A 85 -12.08 0.29 -8.30
CA TYR A 85 -12.54 1.20 -7.25
C TYR A 85 -13.21 0.43 -6.09
N VAL A 86 -12.91 0.85 -4.87
CA VAL A 86 -13.58 0.42 -3.63
C VAL A 86 -14.59 1.51 -3.25
N GLY A 87 -15.83 1.33 -3.70
CA GLY A 87 -16.89 2.32 -3.53
C GLY A 87 -16.69 3.59 -4.38
N ASN A 88 -17.46 4.63 -4.09
CA ASN A 88 -17.45 5.92 -4.79
C ASN A 88 -17.86 7.06 -3.83
N ASN A 89 -17.90 8.30 -4.35
CA ASN A 89 -18.41 9.48 -3.64
C ASN A 89 -17.77 9.70 -2.25
N ILE A 90 -16.45 9.54 -2.17
CA ILE A 90 -15.70 9.64 -0.92
C ILE A 90 -15.66 11.09 -0.42
N THR A 91 -15.40 12.05 -1.30
CA THR A 91 -15.38 13.49 -0.96
C THR A 91 -16.22 14.30 -1.92
N GLU A 92 -16.65 15.48 -1.46
CA GLU A 92 -17.39 16.47 -2.27
C GLU A 92 -16.46 17.46 -2.98
N GLY A 93 -15.16 17.42 -2.67
CA GLY A 93 -14.15 18.30 -3.24
C GLY A 93 -12.75 17.65 -3.24
N GLN A 94 -11.80 18.36 -3.84
CA GLN A 94 -10.43 17.89 -4.03
C GLN A 94 -9.74 17.64 -2.70
N VAL A 95 -9.01 16.52 -2.59
CA VAL A 95 -8.14 16.24 -1.45
C VAL A 95 -6.68 16.50 -1.82
N SER A 96 -5.96 17.16 -0.92
CA SER A 96 -4.51 17.39 -1.04
C SER A 96 -3.68 16.43 -0.18
N GLU A 97 -4.32 15.76 0.78
CA GLU A 97 -3.71 14.77 1.66
C GLU A 97 -4.72 13.67 2.00
N ILE A 98 -4.29 12.42 1.92
CA ILE A 98 -5.09 11.26 2.32
C ILE A 98 -4.17 10.15 2.83
N SER A 99 -4.64 9.44 3.85
CA SER A 99 -3.99 8.27 4.43
C SER A 99 -5.01 7.14 4.58
N ILE A 100 -4.61 5.90 4.32
CA ILE A 100 -5.46 4.71 4.39
C ILE A 100 -4.87 3.66 5.33
N ALA A 101 -5.75 2.99 6.07
CA ALA A 101 -5.42 1.80 6.84
C ALA A 101 -6.51 0.74 6.69
N MET A 102 -6.17 -0.53 6.97
CA MET A 102 -7.12 -1.63 6.97
C MET A 102 -7.54 -2.01 8.38
N ASN A 103 -8.84 -2.19 8.59
CA ASN A 103 -9.32 -2.83 9.80
C ASN A 103 -8.98 -4.34 9.74
N PRO A 104 -8.15 -4.87 10.65
CA PRO A 104 -7.71 -6.26 10.58
C PRO A 104 -8.84 -7.28 10.87
N SER A 105 -9.91 -6.86 11.54
CA SER A 105 -11.02 -7.74 11.93
C SER A 105 -12.12 -7.80 10.88
N THR A 106 -12.44 -6.68 10.24
CA THR A 106 -13.52 -6.60 9.23
C THR A 106 -13.02 -6.63 7.80
N ASN A 107 -11.71 -6.46 7.59
CA ASN A 107 -11.09 -6.26 6.28
C ASN A 107 -11.66 -5.07 5.49
N ASN A 108 -12.21 -4.08 6.19
CA ASN A 108 -12.70 -2.86 5.57
C ASN A 108 -11.64 -1.74 5.66
N PRO A 109 -11.43 -0.97 4.58
CA PRO A 109 -10.55 0.18 4.62
C PRO A 109 -11.16 1.35 5.39
N ILE A 110 -10.29 2.12 6.02
CA ILE A 110 -10.57 3.41 6.62
C ILE A 110 -9.60 4.43 6.03
N ILE A 111 -10.08 5.66 5.83
CA ILE A 111 -9.25 6.77 5.37
C ILE A 111 -9.36 7.95 6.33
N ALA A 112 -8.25 8.68 6.47
CA ALA A 112 -8.24 10.03 7.00
C ALA A 112 -7.74 10.96 5.91
N TYR A 113 -8.42 12.08 5.69
CA TYR A 113 -8.04 13.03 4.65
C TYR A 113 -8.23 14.46 5.13
N HIS A 114 -7.53 15.36 4.43
CA HIS A 114 -7.72 16.80 4.58
C HIS A 114 -9.07 17.18 3.96
N ASP A 115 -9.99 17.64 4.79
CA ASP A 115 -11.32 18.01 4.35
C ASP A 115 -11.25 19.22 3.41
N PRO A 116 -11.93 19.17 2.25
CA PRO A 116 -11.92 20.29 1.31
C PRO A 116 -12.68 21.52 1.81
N SER A 117 -13.52 21.38 2.86
CA SER A 117 -14.29 22.48 3.42
C SER A 117 -13.57 23.13 4.60
N SER A 118 -13.79 24.43 4.79
CA SER A 118 -13.28 25.17 5.96
C SER A 118 -13.76 24.50 7.26
N PRO A 119 -12.87 24.28 8.24
CA PRO A 119 -11.56 24.89 8.42
C PRO A 119 -10.38 24.06 7.90
N TYR A 120 -10.60 23.17 6.92
CA TYR A 120 -9.56 22.32 6.33
C TYR A 120 -8.95 21.32 7.31
N GLY A 121 -9.80 20.79 8.19
CA GLY A 121 -9.43 19.85 9.22
C GLY A 121 -9.35 18.42 8.72
N VAL A 122 -9.20 17.49 9.66
CA VAL A 122 -9.20 16.06 9.33
C VAL A 122 -10.62 15.52 9.34
N THR A 123 -10.97 14.77 8.30
CA THR A 123 -12.19 13.95 8.24
C THR A 123 -11.81 12.48 8.06
N VAL A 124 -12.53 11.59 8.75
CA VAL A 124 -12.34 10.14 8.67
C VAL A 124 -13.58 9.50 8.05
N LYS A 125 -13.36 8.63 7.05
CA LYS A 125 -14.43 7.80 6.48
C LYS A 125 -14.03 6.33 6.51
N VAL A 126 -15.01 5.47 6.77
CA VAL A 126 -14.86 4.01 6.76
C VAL A 126 -15.74 3.41 5.67
N PHE A 127 -15.24 2.38 5.00
CA PHE A 127 -16.04 1.63 4.03
C PHE A 127 -16.84 0.56 4.75
N ASN A 128 -18.16 0.50 4.52
CA ASN A 128 -19.03 -0.48 5.17
C ASN A 128 -19.32 -1.73 4.31
N GLY A 129 -18.60 -1.90 3.20
CA GLY A 129 -18.84 -2.95 2.21
C GLY A 129 -19.67 -2.48 1.00
N THR A 130 -20.33 -1.32 1.09
CA THR A 130 -21.07 -0.74 -0.04
C THR A 130 -20.77 0.75 -0.21
N ASN A 131 -20.78 1.51 0.88
CA ASN A 131 -20.61 2.95 0.88
C ASN A 131 -19.52 3.39 1.86
N TRP A 132 -18.99 4.59 1.63
CA TRP A 132 -18.13 5.28 2.58
C TRP A 132 -18.98 6.09 3.55
N THR A 133 -18.85 5.80 4.84
CA THR A 133 -19.58 6.49 5.92
C THR A 133 -18.63 7.34 6.75
N LEU A 134 -19.11 8.49 7.20
CA LEU A 134 -18.38 9.37 8.11
C LEU A 134 -18.19 8.68 9.46
N MET A 135 -16.95 8.64 9.95
CA MET A 135 -16.61 8.13 11.27
C MET A 135 -16.33 9.29 12.22
N GLY A 136 -17.25 9.54 13.15
CA GLY A 136 -17.21 10.72 14.02
C GLY A 136 -17.76 11.97 13.31
N SER A 137 -17.14 13.11 13.58
CA SER A 137 -17.55 14.39 12.99
C SER A 137 -16.66 14.76 11.81
N GLN A 138 -17.25 15.42 10.81
CA GLN A 138 -16.48 16.08 9.77
C GLN A 138 -15.59 17.16 10.41
N ASN A 139 -14.35 17.35 9.91
CA ASN A 139 -13.39 18.31 10.45
C ASN A 139 -13.12 18.13 11.97
N PHE A 140 -12.99 16.89 12.46
CA PHE A 140 -12.89 16.63 13.91
C PHE A 140 -11.66 17.28 14.58
N SER A 141 -10.62 17.61 13.82
CA SER A 141 -9.45 18.36 14.34
C SER A 141 -9.77 19.81 14.73
N GLY A 142 -10.92 20.35 14.30
CA GLY A 142 -11.39 21.70 14.64
C GLY A 142 -10.67 22.84 13.90
N GLY A 143 -9.58 22.55 13.17
CA GLY A 143 -8.86 23.51 12.36
C GLY A 143 -7.90 22.83 11.40
N GLN A 144 -7.18 23.64 10.61
CA GLN A 144 -6.33 23.17 9.53
C GLN A 144 -5.34 22.10 9.99
N ALA A 145 -5.33 20.99 9.26
CA ALA A 145 -4.46 19.85 9.50
C ALA A 145 -3.54 19.58 8.29
N GLN A 146 -2.31 19.12 8.55
CA GLN A 146 -1.35 18.74 7.52
C GLN A 146 -0.58 17.48 7.94
N PHE A 147 0.08 16.81 6.99
CA PHE A 147 0.80 15.55 7.18
C PHE A 147 -0.05 14.48 7.87
N ILE A 148 -1.30 14.32 7.41
CA ILE A 148 -2.28 13.42 8.03
C ILE A 148 -1.84 11.97 7.85
N GLN A 149 -1.85 11.20 8.93
CA GLN A 149 -1.56 9.77 8.95
C GLN A 149 -2.61 9.04 9.78
N ILE A 150 -3.07 7.87 9.32
CA ILE A 150 -3.96 6.99 10.08
C ILE A 150 -3.35 5.59 10.20
N ILE A 151 -3.50 4.99 11.37
CA ILE A 151 -3.25 3.57 11.58
C ILE A 151 -4.45 2.92 12.26
N MET A 152 -4.60 1.61 12.05
CA MET A 152 -5.59 0.80 12.74
C MET A 152 -4.95 -0.01 13.85
N ARG A 153 -5.49 0.13 15.06
CA ARG A 153 -5.17 -0.76 16.17
C ARG A 153 -5.77 -2.14 15.94
N THR A 154 -5.22 -3.14 16.61
CA THR A 154 -5.73 -4.52 16.58
C THR A 154 -7.13 -4.68 17.19
N ASP A 155 -7.54 -3.77 18.08
CA ASP A 155 -8.90 -3.70 18.62
C ASP A 155 -9.89 -2.96 17.69
N GLY A 156 -9.44 -2.62 16.48
CA GLY A 156 -10.20 -1.87 15.49
C GLY A 156 -10.23 -0.36 15.73
N LYS A 157 -9.67 0.21 16.80
CA LYS A 157 -9.80 1.67 16.97
C LYS A 157 -8.77 2.42 16.11
N PRO A 158 -9.18 3.36 15.23
CA PRO A 158 -8.20 4.16 14.51
C PRO A 158 -7.46 5.12 15.42
N ILE A 159 -6.19 5.37 15.08
CA ILE A 159 -5.38 6.47 15.60
C ILE A 159 -5.00 7.35 14.42
N VAL A 160 -5.22 8.66 14.55
CA VAL A 160 -4.85 9.66 13.56
C VAL A 160 -3.79 10.58 14.15
N ALA A 161 -2.73 10.84 13.38
CA ALA A 161 -1.70 11.83 13.69
C ALA A 161 -1.69 12.91 12.60
N TYR A 162 -1.51 14.16 12.99
CA TYR A 162 -1.45 15.29 12.07
C TYR A 162 -0.74 16.49 12.71
N LYS A 163 -0.23 17.40 11.88
CA LYS A 163 0.24 18.72 12.27
C LYS A 163 -0.95 19.66 12.40
N ASP A 164 -1.09 20.28 13.57
CA ASP A 164 -2.32 20.94 14.01
C ASP A 164 -2.15 22.46 14.13
N ALA A 165 -2.83 23.22 13.26
CA ALA A 165 -2.78 24.69 13.30
C ALA A 165 -3.38 25.27 14.59
N THR A 166 -4.36 24.60 15.20
CA THR A 166 -5.01 25.05 16.45
C THR A 166 -4.10 24.85 17.65
N ALA A 167 -3.17 23.89 17.57
CA ALA A 167 -2.18 23.61 18.61
C ALA A 167 -0.81 24.27 18.33
N SER A 168 -0.80 25.44 17.69
CA SER A 168 0.44 26.17 17.33
C SER A 168 1.39 25.33 16.46
N THR A 169 0.84 24.61 15.47
CA THR A 169 1.57 23.74 14.51
C THR A 169 2.27 22.54 15.14
N LYS A 170 1.85 22.12 16.34
CA LYS A 170 2.34 20.90 16.99
C LYS A 170 1.76 19.65 16.32
N ILE A 171 2.42 18.52 16.56
CA ILE A 171 1.86 17.21 16.21
C ILE A 171 0.80 16.83 17.23
N THR A 172 -0.42 16.59 16.76
CA THR A 172 -1.54 16.08 17.54
C THR A 172 -1.80 14.63 17.15
N VAL A 173 -2.04 13.78 18.15
CA VAL A 173 -2.41 12.38 17.96
C VAL A 173 -3.73 12.14 18.67
N GLN A 174 -4.74 11.66 17.95
CA GLN A 174 -6.06 11.37 18.49
C GLN A 174 -6.45 9.92 18.20
N GLN A 175 -7.03 9.26 19.19
CA GLN A 175 -7.56 7.90 19.06
C GLN A 175 -9.09 7.95 19.12
N TRP A 176 -9.76 7.21 18.24
CA TRP A 176 -11.20 7.04 18.34
C TRP A 176 -11.57 6.27 19.61
N SER A 177 -12.45 6.87 20.42
CA SER A 177 -12.95 6.28 21.67
C SER A 177 -14.35 5.68 21.53
N GLY A 178 -15.06 5.97 20.43
CA GLY A 178 -16.44 5.57 20.22
C GLY A 178 -16.62 4.06 20.01
N THR A 179 -17.87 3.64 20.14
CA THR A 179 -18.35 2.28 19.84
C THR A 179 -19.06 2.19 18.49
N ALA A 180 -19.45 3.34 17.92
CA ALA A 180 -20.05 3.44 16.59
C ALA A 180 -18.97 3.44 15.50
N TRP A 181 -19.34 2.85 14.36
CA TRP A 181 -18.54 2.64 13.16
C TRP A 181 -19.31 3.13 11.94
#